data_AF-A0A8T0ICM6-F1
#
_entry.id   AF-A0A8T0ICM6-F1
#
_cell.length_a   1.000
_cell.length_b   1.000
_cell.length_c   1.000
_cell.angle_alpha   90.00
_cell.angle_beta   90.00
_cell.angle_gamma   90.00
#
_symmetry.space_group_name_H-M   'P 1'
#
loop_
_entity.id
_entity.type
_entity.pdbx_description
1 polymer ?
#
loop_
_entity_poly.entity_id
_entity_poly.type
_entity_poly.pdbx_seq_one_letter_code
_entity_poly.pdbx_strand_id
1 'polypeptide(L)'
;MDIENLSVLNSGWLSCGSSASSPSSVIDDSSTCPICFALMKPPHLAPIILTPCGHTFCAKCIAVHTAVQRKKARLVGGPISAPPCPQCKATIMAQCVNITLQNIITERLAIEENMRRAEIESIYPKTPVRGSNGEGQVRGACEHITRTIVLSFLARCVAGDKT
;
A
#
# COMPACT_ATOMS: atom_id res chain seq x y z
N MET A 1 9.55 -61.79 7.85
CA MET A 1 10.89 -61.92 8.43
C MET A 1 11.79 -61.92 7.21
N ASP A 2 12.41 -60.80 6.85
CA ASP A 2 13.48 -60.17 7.63
C ASP A 2 13.57 -58.64 7.45
N ILE A 3 14.19 -58.02 8.47
CA ILE A 3 14.53 -56.62 8.62
C ILE A 3 16.03 -56.49 8.37
N GLU A 4 16.46 -55.64 7.43
CA GLU A 4 17.79 -54.99 7.40
C GLU A 4 17.57 -53.61 6.74
N ASN A 5 17.62 -52.48 7.46
CA ASN A 5 18.79 -51.81 8.03
C ASN A 5 19.84 -51.42 6.98
N LEU A 6 19.65 -50.28 6.31
CA LEU A 6 20.74 -49.52 5.70
C LEU A 6 20.76 -48.11 6.30
N SER A 7 21.58 -47.97 7.34
CA SER A 7 21.96 -46.72 7.98
C SER A 7 23.39 -46.35 7.58
N VAL A 8 23.65 -46.04 6.30
CA VAL A 8 24.95 -45.43 5.91
C VAL A 8 24.79 -44.58 4.64
N LEU A 9 24.46 -43.30 4.78
CA LEU A 9 25.05 -42.25 3.94
C LEU A 9 25.38 -41.02 4.82
N ASN A 10 26.60 -41.11 5.30
CA ASN A 10 27.47 -40.07 5.82
C ASN A 10 27.41 -38.76 5.02
N SER A 11 27.21 -37.67 5.75
CA SER A 11 27.89 -36.38 5.66
C SER A 11 28.38 -35.86 4.30
N GLY A 12 27.94 -34.63 3.99
CA GLY A 12 28.86 -33.64 3.43
C GLY A 12 28.44 -33.00 2.13
N TRP A 13 27.28 -32.34 2.05
CA TRP A 13 27.03 -31.39 0.96
C TRP A 13 26.38 -30.12 1.50
N LEU A 14 27.23 -29.10 1.57
CA LEU A 14 26.93 -27.71 1.22
C LEU A 14 25.99 -26.94 2.16
N SER A 15 26.65 -26.11 2.97
CA SER A 15 26.25 -24.75 3.27
C SER A 15 25.59 -24.11 2.03
N CYS A 16 24.26 -24.22 1.91
CA CYS A 16 23.51 -23.34 1.04
C CYS A 16 23.45 -22.02 1.80
N GLY A 17 24.26 -21.07 1.31
CA GLY A 17 24.34 -19.73 1.85
C GLY A 17 22.95 -19.21 2.11
N SER A 18 22.73 -18.72 3.32
CA SER A 18 21.65 -17.81 3.63
C SER A 18 21.85 -16.60 2.72
N SER A 19 21.29 -16.65 1.51
CA SER A 19 20.73 -15.45 0.93
C SER A 19 19.65 -15.04 1.93
N ALA A 20 20.06 -14.25 2.93
CA ALA A 20 19.21 -13.23 3.49
C ALA A 20 18.76 -12.43 2.27
N SER A 21 17.67 -12.89 1.64
CA SER A 21 16.88 -12.03 0.80
C SER A 21 16.45 -10.96 1.76
N SER A 22 17.10 -9.80 1.64
CA SER A 22 16.61 -8.57 2.22
C SER A 22 15.10 -8.52 1.91
N PRO A 23 14.24 -8.08 2.85
CA PRO A 23 12.79 -7.99 2.64
C PRO A 23 12.44 -6.83 1.68
N SER A 24 13.16 -6.75 0.56
CA SER A 24 13.05 -5.75 -0.47
C SER A 24 12.13 -6.30 -1.56
N SER A 25 10.95 -5.71 -1.68
CA SER A 25 10.24 -5.47 -2.94
C SER A 25 9.42 -6.55 -3.64
N VAL A 26 9.10 -7.70 -3.04
CA VAL A 26 8.14 -8.60 -3.69
C VAL A 26 6.71 -8.15 -3.36
N ILE A 27 6.28 -7.06 -3.97
CA ILE A 27 4.86 -6.80 -4.21
C ILE A 27 4.54 -7.61 -5.47
N ASP A 28 3.84 -8.74 -5.30
CA ASP A 28 3.59 -9.69 -6.40
C ASP A 28 2.84 -8.98 -7.54
N ASP A 29 3.14 -9.35 -8.79
CA ASP A 29 2.47 -8.83 -9.98
C ASP A 29 0.93 -8.92 -9.87
N SER A 30 0.43 -9.93 -9.14
CA SER A 30 -1.00 -10.18 -8.86
C SER A 30 -1.68 -9.10 -8.01
N SER A 31 -0.92 -8.27 -7.30
CA SER A 31 -1.44 -7.18 -6.46
C SER A 31 -1.50 -5.84 -7.20
N THR A 32 -0.98 -5.78 -8.42
CA THR A 32 -1.01 -4.59 -9.28
C THR A 32 -2.15 -4.65 -10.30
N CYS A 33 -2.78 -3.51 -10.56
CA CYS A 33 -3.85 -3.44 -11.53
C CYS A 33 -3.30 -3.59 -12.96
N PRO A 34 -3.79 -4.51 -13.80
CA PRO A 34 -3.26 -4.71 -15.16
C PRO A 34 -3.58 -3.57 -16.15
N ILE A 35 -4.38 -2.57 -15.74
CA ILE A 35 -4.73 -1.40 -16.57
C ILE A 35 -3.83 -0.21 -16.25
N CYS A 36 -3.65 0.12 -14.98
CA CYS A 36 -2.87 1.29 -14.55
C CYS A 36 -1.51 0.96 -13.93
N PHE A 37 -1.19 -0.33 -13.79
CA PHE A 37 0.06 -0.85 -13.21
C PHE A 37 0.36 -0.32 -11.80
N ALA A 38 -0.66 0.20 -11.11
CA ALA A 38 -0.56 0.68 -9.74
C ALA A 38 -1.02 -0.39 -8.76
N LEU A 39 -0.42 -0.38 -7.56
CA LEU A 39 -0.83 -1.24 -6.45
C LEU A 39 -2.30 -1.01 -6.09
N MET A 40 -3.07 -2.11 -5.96
CA MET A 40 -4.50 -2.08 -5.66
C MET A 40 -4.79 -1.81 -4.17
N LYS A 41 -4.33 -0.66 -3.66
CA LYS A 41 -4.53 -0.28 -2.25
C LYS A 41 -5.87 0.44 -2.01
N PRO A 42 -6.60 0.13 -0.93
CA PRO A 42 -7.80 0.87 -0.57
C PRO A 42 -7.47 2.33 -0.15
N PRO A 43 -8.46 3.25 -0.19
CA PRO A 43 -9.85 3.06 -0.60
C PRO A 43 -10.08 3.25 -2.11
N HIS A 44 -9.30 4.10 -2.79
CA HIS A 44 -9.56 4.48 -4.18
C HIS A 44 -9.11 3.46 -5.23
N LEU A 45 -8.13 2.62 -4.89
CA LEU A 45 -7.61 1.57 -5.76
C LEU A 45 -7.96 0.17 -5.25
N ALA A 46 -9.00 0.06 -4.42
CA ALA A 46 -9.45 -1.23 -3.90
C ALA A 46 -9.62 -2.26 -5.03
N PRO A 47 -9.20 -3.53 -4.83
CA PRO A 47 -9.28 -4.55 -5.85
C PRO A 47 -10.74 -4.97 -6.04
N ILE A 48 -11.24 -4.85 -7.26
CA ILE A 48 -12.58 -5.25 -7.68
C ILE A 48 -12.48 -6.48 -8.56
N ILE A 49 -13.12 -7.57 -8.14
CA ILE A 49 -13.25 -8.80 -8.92
C ILE A 49 -14.54 -8.77 -9.73
N LEU A 50 -14.45 -9.16 -10.99
CA LEU A 50 -15.57 -9.18 -11.93
C LEU A 50 -16.19 -10.57 -12.02
N THR A 51 -17.51 -10.66 -11.92
CA THR A 51 -18.22 -11.93 -12.12
C THR A 51 -18.83 -11.99 -13.53
N PRO A 52 -18.83 -13.17 -14.19
CA PRO A 52 -18.38 -14.49 -13.72
C PRO A 52 -16.89 -14.79 -13.98
N CYS A 53 -16.15 -13.89 -14.63
CA CYS A 53 -14.82 -14.24 -15.18
C CYS A 53 -13.65 -14.22 -14.19
N GLY A 54 -13.82 -13.69 -12.98
CA GLY A 54 -12.81 -13.72 -11.91
C GLY A 54 -11.64 -12.75 -12.07
N HIS A 55 -11.59 -11.94 -13.13
CA HIS A 55 -10.51 -10.97 -13.33
C HIS A 55 -10.64 -9.80 -12.34
N THR A 56 -9.51 -9.35 -11.80
CA THR A 56 -9.45 -8.31 -10.76
C THR A 56 -8.77 -7.05 -11.29
N PHE A 57 -9.34 -5.88 -10.98
CA PHE A 57 -8.84 -4.56 -11.37
C PHE A 57 -9.04 -3.56 -10.24
N CYS A 58 -8.33 -2.44 -10.23
CA CYS A 58 -8.60 -1.40 -9.22
C CYS A 58 -9.97 -0.71 -9.48
N ALA A 59 -10.62 -0.28 -8.40
CA ALA A 59 -11.94 0.35 -8.41
C ALA A 59 -12.02 1.57 -9.37
N LYS A 60 -10.96 2.38 -9.41
CA LYS A 60 -10.88 3.53 -10.32
C LYS A 60 -10.94 3.11 -11.79
N CYS A 61 -10.15 2.11 -12.20
CA CYS A 61 -10.09 1.68 -13.60
C CYS A 61 -11.40 1.05 -14.06
N ILE A 62 -12.03 0.20 -13.23
CA ILE A 62 -13.29 -0.44 -13.61
C ILE A 62 -14.45 0.56 -13.70
N ALA A 63 -14.49 1.56 -12.81
CA ALA A 63 -15.49 2.63 -12.86
C ALA A 63 -15.37 3.44 -14.16
N VAL A 64 -14.16 3.83 -14.55
CA VAL A 64 -13.91 4.54 -15.82
C VAL A 64 -14.30 3.68 -17.01
N HIS A 65 -13.86 2.42 -17.06
CA HIS A 65 -14.17 1.51 -18.15
C HIS A 65 -15.68 1.34 -18.34
N THR A 66 -16.41 1.03 -17.27
CA THR A 66 -17.86 0.84 -17.35
C THR A 66 -18.62 2.11 -17.76
N ALA A 67 -18.18 3.29 -17.32
CA ALA A 67 -18.76 4.57 -17.74
C ALA A 67 -18.54 4.83 -19.24
N VAL A 68 -17.32 4.59 -19.75
CA VAL A 68 -16.99 4.76 -21.17
C VAL A 68 -17.80 3.82 -22.04
N GLN A 69 -17.91 2.53 -21.68
CA GLN A 69 -18.69 1.56 -22.45
C GLN A 69 -20.18 1.92 -22.52
N ARG A 70 -20.77 2.37 -21.40
CA ARG A 70 -22.16 2.83 -21.37
C ARG A 70 -22.38 4.07 -22.24
N LYS A 71 -21.45 5.04 -22.21
CA LYS A 71 -21.52 6.23 -23.06
C LYS A 71 -21.42 5.86 -24.54
N LYS A 72 -20.50 4.96 -24.89
CA LYS A 72 -20.33 4.46 -26.27
C LYS A 72 -21.59 3.79 -26.79
N ALA A 73 -22.22 2.91 -26.00
CA ALA A 73 -23.47 2.25 -26.38
C ALA A 73 -24.58 3.26 -26.72
N ARG A 74 -24.73 4.32 -25.89
CA ARG A 74 -25.71 5.39 -26.12
C ARG A 74 -25.44 6.19 -27.40
N LEU A 75 -24.18 6.51 -27.69
CA LEU A 75 -23.81 7.32 -28.87
C LEU A 75 -24.04 6.59 -30.19
N VAL A 76 -23.86 5.27 -30.22
CA VAL A 76 -24.02 4.45 -31.43
C VAL A 76 -25.49 4.01 -31.61
N GLY A 77 -26.41 4.38 -30.71
CA GLY A 77 -27.81 3.95 -30.76
C GLY A 77 -27.99 2.45 -30.50
N GLY A 78 -26.98 1.79 -29.93
CA GLY A 78 -27.01 0.36 -29.62
C GLY A 78 -27.78 0.06 -28.33
N PRO A 79 -28.16 -1.22 -28.11
CA PRO A 79 -28.79 -1.63 -26.86
C PRO A 79 -27.87 -1.35 -25.67
N ILE A 80 -28.46 -0.97 -24.53
CA ILE A 80 -27.73 -0.77 -23.26
C ILE A 80 -27.36 -2.16 -22.73
N SER A 81 -26.27 -2.72 -23.24
CA SER A 81 -25.72 -3.99 -22.78
C SER A 81 -24.74 -3.78 -21.63
N ALA A 82 -24.56 -4.83 -20.83
CA ALA A 82 -23.56 -4.84 -19.79
C ALA A 82 -22.14 -4.75 -20.40
N PRO A 83 -21.22 -4.00 -19.77
CA PRO A 83 -19.88 -3.78 -20.31
C PRO A 83 -19.07 -5.09 -20.32
N PRO A 84 -18.22 -5.32 -21.34
CA PRO A 84 -17.34 -6.49 -21.38
C PRO A 84 -16.12 -6.32 -20.47
N CYS A 85 -15.57 -7.42 -19.97
CA CYS A 85 -14.32 -7.45 -19.19
C CYS A 85 -13.14 -6.95 -20.05
N PRO A 86 -12.28 -6.04 -19.54
CA PRO A 86 -11.11 -5.54 -20.27
C PRO A 86 -10.13 -6.63 -20.72
N GLN A 87 -10.05 -7.74 -19.96
CA GLN A 87 -9.06 -8.80 -20.21
C GLN A 87 -9.61 -9.93 -21.08
N CYS A 88 -10.75 -10.52 -20.73
CA CYS A 88 -11.30 -11.68 -21.44
C CYS A 88 -12.54 -11.38 -22.29
N LYS A 89 -13.01 -10.12 -22.33
CA LYS A 89 -14.20 -9.67 -23.07
C LYS A 89 -15.54 -10.29 -22.64
N ALA A 90 -15.56 -11.18 -21.64
CA ALA A 90 -16.79 -11.71 -21.06
C ALA A 90 -17.66 -10.60 -20.44
N THR A 91 -18.98 -10.72 -20.54
CA THR A 91 -19.92 -9.74 -20.01
C THR A 91 -19.82 -9.64 -18.48
N ILE A 92 -19.68 -8.43 -17.95
CA ILE A 92 -19.60 -8.18 -16.51
C ILE A 92 -21.02 -8.19 -15.95
N MET A 93 -21.32 -9.18 -15.11
CA MET A 93 -22.64 -9.31 -14.46
C MET A 93 -22.68 -8.55 -13.13
N ALA A 94 -21.65 -8.72 -12.31
CA ALA A 94 -21.50 -8.00 -11.05
C ALA A 94 -20.04 -7.63 -10.78
N GLN A 95 -19.86 -6.72 -9.83
CA GLN A 95 -18.58 -6.25 -9.34
C GLN A 95 -18.60 -6.36 -7.82
N CYS A 96 -17.58 -6.97 -7.23
CA CYS A 96 -17.43 -7.03 -5.78
C CYS A 96 -15.99 -6.72 -5.38
N VAL A 97 -15.81 -6.25 -4.15
CA VAL A 97 -14.47 -6.02 -3.61
C VAL A 97 -13.85 -7.38 -3.32
N ASN A 98 -12.63 -7.61 -3.80
CA ASN A 98 -11.84 -8.79 -3.45
C ASN A 98 -11.19 -8.55 -2.08
N ILE A 99 -11.97 -8.79 -1.01
CA ILE A 99 -11.55 -8.55 0.38
C ILE A 99 -10.29 -9.35 0.72
N THR A 100 -10.16 -10.58 0.23
CA THR A 100 -8.98 -11.41 0.46
C THR A 100 -7.72 -10.76 -0.11
N LEU A 101 -7.74 -10.33 -1.37
CA LEU A 101 -6.59 -9.64 -1.97
C LEU A 101 -6.32 -8.30 -1.29
N GLN A 102 -7.37 -7.58 -0.90
CA GLN A 102 -7.22 -6.32 -0.16
C GLN A 102 -6.52 -6.52 1.20
N ASN A 103 -6.87 -7.57 1.94
CA ASN A 103 -6.24 -7.89 3.22
C ASN A 103 -4.76 -8.25 3.01
N ILE A 104 -4.45 -9.10 2.04
CA ILE A 104 -3.07 -9.47 1.70
C ILE A 104 -2.22 -8.23 1.37
N ILE A 105 -2.76 -7.31 0.55
CA ILE A 105 -2.08 -6.06 0.20
C ILE A 105 -1.87 -5.20 1.45
N THR A 106 -2.90 -5.05 2.28
CA THR A 106 -2.87 -4.18 3.46
C THR A 106 -1.91 -4.69 4.52
N GLU A 107 -1.92 -5.99 4.79
CA GLU A 107 -1.02 -6.64 5.75
C GLU A 107 0.44 -6.51 5.32
N ARG A 108 0.73 -6.72 4.03
CA ARG A 108 2.09 -6.56 3.48
C ARG A 108 2.61 -5.13 3.65
N LEU A 109 1.80 -4.14 3.30
CA LEU A 109 2.15 -2.73 3.47
C LEU A 109 2.40 -2.36 4.93
N ALA A 110 1.62 -2.92 5.86
CA ALA A 110 1.81 -2.70 7.29
C ALA A 110 3.14 -3.29 7.79
N ILE A 111 3.50 -4.49 7.31
CA ILE A 111 4.80 -5.12 7.63
C ILE A 111 5.94 -4.26 7.09
N GLU A 112 5.86 -3.82 5.83
CA GLU A 112 6.89 -2.96 5.22
C GLU A 112 7.08 -1.64 5.97
N GLU A 113 5.99 -1.00 6.40
CA GLU A 113 6.05 0.22 7.21
C GLU A 113 6.66 -0.04 8.59
N ASN A 114 6.31 -1.14 9.24
CA ASN A 114 6.89 -1.50 10.53
C ASN A 114 8.39 -1.77 10.44
N MET A 115 8.84 -2.46 9.38
CA MET A 115 10.26 -2.69 9.13
C MET A 115 11.01 -1.37 8.89
N ARG A 116 10.46 -0.49 8.05
CA ARG A 116 11.01 0.85 7.81
C ARG A 116 11.11 1.68 9.09
N ARG A 117 10.07 1.63 9.93
CA ARG A 117 10.04 2.33 11.22
C ARG A 117 11.09 1.77 12.20
N ALA A 118 11.23 0.45 12.27
CA ALA A 118 12.22 -0.21 13.11
C ALA A 118 13.66 0.11 12.67
N GLU A 119 13.91 0.17 11.36
CA GLU A 119 15.21 0.57 10.82
C GLU A 119 15.54 2.02 11.20
N ILE A 120 14.59 2.94 11.03
CA ILE A 120 14.77 4.35 11.45
C ILE A 120 15.05 4.45 12.96
N GLU A 121 14.32 3.69 13.79
CA GLU A 121 14.51 3.68 15.24
C GLU A 121 15.88 3.09 15.66
N SER A 122 16.41 2.14 14.89
CA SER A 122 17.76 1.60 15.11
C SER A 122 18.85 2.62 14.81
N ILE A 123 18.64 3.51 13.83
CA ILE A 123 19.60 4.54 13.42
C ILE A 123 19.52 5.77 14.35
N TYR A 124 18.31 6.13 14.79
CA TYR A 124 18.05 7.27 15.66
C TYR A 124 17.26 6.84 16.89
N PRO A 125 17.92 6.17 17.86
CA PRO A 125 17.25 5.74 19.08
C PRO A 125 16.72 6.97 19.81
N LYS A 126 15.42 6.99 20.08
CA LYS A 126 14.83 8.06 20.89
C LYS A 126 15.50 8.04 22.25
N THR A 127 16.22 9.12 22.60
CA THR A 127 16.75 9.27 23.95
C THR A 127 15.60 9.17 24.93
N PRO A 128 15.70 8.34 25.99
CA PRO A 128 14.65 8.29 26.99
C PRO A 128 14.51 9.67 27.60
N VAL A 129 13.34 10.30 27.43
CA VAL A 129 12.97 11.48 28.21
C VAL A 129 12.88 10.99 29.65
N ARG A 130 13.95 11.24 30.42
CA ARG A 130 13.99 10.93 31.84
C ARG A 130 12.87 11.71 32.51
N GLY A 131 11.76 11.02 32.79
CA GLY A 131 10.73 11.52 33.67
C GLY A 131 11.33 11.67 35.06
N SER A 132 11.78 12.88 35.38
CA SER A 132 12.06 13.26 36.75
C SER A 132 10.71 13.46 37.44
N ASN A 133 10.25 12.42 38.14
CA ASN A 133 9.44 12.62 39.34
C ASN A 133 10.35 13.32 40.35
N GLY A 134 10.39 14.64 40.24
CA GLY A 134 11.10 15.55 41.11
C GLY A 134 10.46 16.89 40.91
N GLU A 135 9.65 17.30 41.88
CA GLU A 135 9.12 18.65 41.99
C GLU A 135 10.30 19.63 41.98
N GLY A 136 10.53 20.20 40.81
CA GLY A 136 11.67 21.05 40.52
C GLY A 136 11.24 22.08 39.48
N GLN A 137 10.83 23.23 39.98
CA GLN A 137 10.42 24.40 39.22
C GLN A 137 11.46 24.79 38.16
N VAL A 138 11.20 24.50 36.89
CA VAL A 138 11.85 25.16 35.74
C VAL A 138 10.80 25.92 34.95
N ARG A 139 10.62 27.18 35.33
CA ARG A 139 9.98 28.19 34.49
C ARG A 139 10.90 28.51 33.32
N GLY A 140 10.33 28.44 32.11
CA GLY A 140 10.69 29.33 31.00
C GLY A 140 11.76 28.80 30.04
N ALA A 141 11.34 28.61 28.78
CA ALA A 141 12.03 29.10 27.56
C ALA A 141 11.69 28.31 26.27
N CYS A 142 10.58 27.57 26.19
CA CYS A 142 10.18 26.92 24.92
C CYS A 142 8.74 27.26 24.47
N GLU A 143 8.29 28.50 24.70
CA GLU A 143 7.07 29.03 24.05
C GLU A 143 7.35 30.28 23.19
N HIS A 144 8.61 30.74 23.12
CA HIS A 144 8.95 31.97 22.37
C HIS A 144 9.40 31.75 20.93
N ILE A 145 9.81 30.53 20.54
CA ILE A 145 10.27 30.28 19.17
C ILE A 145 9.07 30.13 18.21
N THR A 146 7.97 29.54 18.65
CA THR A 146 6.78 29.33 17.79
C THR A 146 5.97 30.59 17.55
N ARG A 147 6.04 31.59 18.44
CA ARG A 147 5.34 32.88 18.25
C ARG A 147 6.10 33.86 17.34
N THR A 148 7.44 33.81 17.32
CA THR A 148 8.26 34.74 16.53
C THR A 148 8.20 34.43 15.03
N ILE A 149 8.08 33.15 14.64
CA ILE A 149 8.00 32.73 13.23
C ILE A 149 6.62 33.05 12.63
N VAL A 150 5.53 32.90 13.40
CA VAL A 150 4.17 33.18 12.90
C VAL A 150 3.92 34.68 12.71
N LEU A 151 4.45 35.53 13.60
CA LEU A 151 4.29 36.99 13.48
C LEU A 151 5.12 37.60 12.33
N SER A 152 6.28 37.02 11.99
CA SER A 152 7.09 37.49 10.86
C SER A 152 6.56 37.03 9.49
N PHE A 153 5.77 35.94 9.42
CA PHE A 153 5.07 35.53 8.20
C PHE A 153 3.80 36.37 7.95
N LEU A 154 3.03 36.69 9.00
CA LEU A 154 1.83 37.53 8.85
C LEU A 154 2.15 38.99 8.52
N ALA A 155 3.28 39.53 8.99
CA ALA A 155 3.72 40.88 8.62
C ALA A 155 4.09 41.02 7.13
N ARG A 156 4.52 39.94 6.47
CA ARG A 156 4.82 39.95 5.02
C ARG A 156 3.58 39.79 4.13
N CYS A 157 2.45 39.31 4.66
CA CYS A 157 1.21 39.19 3.89
C CYS A 157 0.36 40.47 3.87
N VAL A 158 0.60 41.43 4.78
CA VAL A 158 -0.16 42.69 4.85
C VAL A 158 0.53 43.85 4.11
N ALA A 159 1.83 43.74 3.81
CA ALA A 159 2.63 44.83 3.22
C ALA A 159 3.26 44.45 1.86
N GLY A 160 2.44 44.07 0.89
CA GLY A 160 2.84 43.85 -0.51
C GLY A 160 1.68 44.15 -1.45
N ASP A 161 1.21 45.40 -1.45
CA ASP A 161 1.53 46.43 -2.46
C ASP A 161 1.12 46.03 -3.89
N LYS A 162 -0.07 46.52 -4.23
CA LYS A 162 -0.51 46.80 -5.59
C LYS A 162 -0.06 48.22 -5.91
N THR A 163 0.62 48.37 -7.07
CA THR A 163 0.74 49.59 -7.89
C THR A 163 1.21 50.88 -7.22
#